data_AF-A0A933U8C3-F1
#
_entry.id   AF-A0A933U8C3-F1
#
_cell.length_a   1.000
_cell.length_b   1.000
_cell.length_c   1.000
_cell.angle_alpha   90.00
_cell.angle_beta   90.00
_cell.angle_gamma   90.00
#
_symmetry.space_group_name_H-M   'P 1'
#
loop_
_entity.id
_entity.type
_entity.pdbx_description
1 polymer ?
#
loop_
_entity_poly.entity_id
_entity_poly.type
_entity_poly.pdbx_seq_one_letter_code
_entity_poly.pdbx_strand_id
1 'polypeptide(L)'
;MRFPNWQSLCRSALVVLPLVLAGCVSPGRRLEPSAVQTLREGQTRAEVHKTFGKPRNTVRGAQQRILDEYWWGIKKPRLVLFSKHDGDLVLRHLAVLYTTNQVVAKFQFHEGAMPYDEKFASVAAGKEVAPEQLDRIQEGTTREKELLDWFGPPFVIGLATDGNTTLTWGFLKFGAFRRPIAQELIVTLNAERVVTKFIVADRRF
;
A
#
# COMPACT_ATOMS: atom_id res chain seq x y z
N MET A 1 -61.71 4.17 64.76
CA MET A 1 -61.32 2.78 65.09
C MET A 1 -60.32 2.29 64.04
N ARG A 2 -59.14 1.84 64.51
CA ARG A 2 -58.15 0.90 63.92
C ARG A 2 -57.83 0.89 62.41
N PHE A 3 -56.61 1.39 62.08
CA PHE A 3 -55.43 0.70 61.48
C PHE A 3 -55.51 0.03 60.06
N PRO A 4 -54.37 -0.25 59.36
CA PRO A 4 -53.48 0.68 58.63
C PRO A 4 -52.88 0.06 57.31
N ASN A 5 -51.97 0.77 56.62
CA ASN A 5 -50.68 0.29 56.05
C ASN A 5 -50.26 1.21 54.88
N TRP A 6 -49.23 2.06 55.00
CA TRP A 6 -47.78 1.78 54.94
C TRP A 6 -47.32 1.15 53.62
N GLN A 7 -46.86 2.00 52.69
CA GLN A 7 -45.73 1.78 51.77
C GLN A 7 -45.57 3.01 50.85
N SER A 8 -44.54 3.83 51.11
CA SER A 8 -44.00 4.79 50.13
C SER A 8 -42.58 5.15 50.52
N LEU A 9 -41.67 4.20 50.29
CA LEU A 9 -40.23 4.43 50.18
C LEU A 9 -39.71 3.53 49.08
N CYS A 10 -39.51 4.10 47.89
CA CYS A 10 -38.58 3.62 46.85
C CYS A 10 -38.56 4.68 45.74
N ARG A 11 -37.95 5.83 46.02
CA ARG A 11 -37.61 6.82 45.00
C ARG A 11 -36.17 6.58 44.55
N SER A 12 -36.05 6.35 43.24
CA SER A 12 -34.88 6.70 42.42
C SER A 12 -33.63 5.82 42.54
N ALA A 13 -33.67 4.64 41.92
CA ALA A 13 -32.46 4.02 41.39
C ALA A 13 -32.10 4.72 40.06
N LEU A 14 -31.07 5.57 40.10
CA LEU A 14 -30.43 6.15 38.93
C LEU A 14 -29.68 5.01 38.21
N VAL A 15 -30.28 4.46 37.13
CA VAL A 15 -29.59 3.51 36.26
C VAL A 15 -28.58 4.29 35.43
N VAL A 16 -27.32 4.26 35.86
CA VAL A 16 -26.17 4.69 35.06
C VAL A 16 -26.03 3.69 33.91
N LEU A 17 -26.56 4.06 32.75
CA LEU A 17 -26.36 3.33 31.49
C LEU A 17 -24.85 3.34 31.20
N PRO A 18 -24.16 2.19 31.11
CA PRO A 18 -22.78 2.20 30.67
C PRO A 18 -22.79 2.59 29.19
N LEU A 19 -22.27 3.78 28.88
CA LEU A 19 -21.79 4.12 27.56
C LEU A 19 -20.74 3.06 27.20
N VAL A 20 -21.16 2.02 26.48
CA VAL A 20 -20.25 1.15 25.76
C VAL A 20 -19.65 2.04 24.68
N LEU A 21 -18.53 2.69 25.01
CA LEU A 21 -17.57 3.18 24.04
C LEU A 21 -17.09 1.95 23.29
N ALA A 22 -17.87 1.53 22.28
CA ALA A 22 -17.36 0.74 21.19
C ALA A 22 -16.25 1.59 20.58
N GLY A 23 -15.02 1.36 21.03
CA GLY A 23 -13.84 1.92 20.44
C GLY A 23 -13.96 1.64 18.95
N CYS A 24 -14.11 2.70 18.18
CA CYS A 24 -13.97 2.64 16.74
C CYS A 24 -12.53 2.17 16.50
N VAL A 25 -12.34 0.85 16.43
CA VAL A 25 -11.15 0.23 15.89
C VAL A 25 -11.17 0.68 14.43
N SER A 26 -10.47 1.76 14.13
CA SER A 26 -10.27 2.22 12.76
C SER A 26 -9.57 1.07 12.02
N PRO A 27 -10.22 0.35 11.08
CA PRO A 27 -9.71 -0.91 10.53
C PRO A 27 -8.45 -0.78 9.66
N GLY A 28 -7.92 0.43 9.48
CA GLY A 28 -6.82 0.74 8.55
C GLY A 28 -5.43 0.27 8.98
N ARG A 29 -5.26 -0.76 9.82
CA ARG A 29 -3.94 -1.18 10.31
C ARG A 29 -3.69 -2.67 10.17
N ARG A 30 -3.47 -3.06 8.93
CA ARG A 30 -2.36 -3.90 8.42
C ARG A 30 -2.88 -4.59 7.15
N LEU A 31 -2.12 -4.48 6.07
CA LEU A 31 -2.30 -5.38 4.92
C LEU A 31 -1.79 -6.76 5.34
N GLU A 32 -2.50 -7.45 6.23
CA GLU A 32 -2.14 -8.81 6.61
C GLU A 32 -2.53 -9.77 5.49
N PRO A 33 -1.69 -10.77 5.17
CA PRO A 33 -2.02 -11.79 4.18
C PRO A 33 -3.37 -12.46 4.43
N SER A 34 -3.74 -12.71 5.68
CA SER A 34 -5.04 -13.31 6.04
C SER A 34 -6.23 -12.43 5.70
N ALA A 35 -6.13 -11.11 5.86
CA ALA A 35 -7.19 -10.18 5.45
C ALA A 35 -7.32 -10.13 3.92
N VAL A 36 -6.19 -10.12 3.20
CA VAL A 36 -6.17 -10.17 1.73
C VAL A 36 -6.80 -11.47 1.21
N GLN A 37 -6.60 -12.59 1.89
CA GLN A 37 -7.23 -13.87 1.55
C GLN A 37 -8.75 -13.88 1.65
N THR A 38 -9.38 -12.84 2.22
CA THR A 38 -10.85 -12.67 2.23
C THR A 38 -11.38 -11.85 1.05
N LEU A 39 -10.49 -11.19 0.29
CA LEU A 39 -10.86 -10.35 -0.83
C LEU A 39 -11.29 -11.20 -2.04
N ARG A 40 -12.40 -10.84 -2.67
CA ARG A 40 -12.99 -11.56 -3.81
C ARG A 40 -13.48 -10.59 -4.87
N GLU A 41 -13.45 -11.02 -6.13
CA GLU A 41 -14.16 -10.32 -7.20
C GLU A 41 -15.67 -10.25 -6.89
N GLY A 42 -16.31 -9.17 -7.33
CA GLY A 42 -17.72 -8.89 -7.04
C GLY A 42 -18.00 -8.20 -5.70
N GLN A 43 -17.06 -8.18 -4.75
CA GLN A 43 -17.21 -7.40 -3.51
C GLN A 43 -17.36 -5.91 -3.82
N THR A 44 -18.15 -5.19 -3.06
CA THR A 44 -18.32 -3.74 -3.20
C THR A 44 -17.10 -3.01 -2.67
N ARG A 45 -16.82 -1.83 -3.25
CA ARG A 45 -15.77 -0.93 -2.78
C ARG A 45 -15.95 -0.54 -1.31
N ALA A 46 -17.20 -0.39 -0.85
CA ALA A 46 -17.51 -0.12 0.55
C ALA A 46 -17.11 -1.26 1.49
N GLU A 47 -17.31 -2.53 1.08
CA GLU A 47 -16.87 -3.69 1.85
C GLU A 47 -15.34 -3.75 1.92
N VAL A 48 -14.64 -3.49 0.81
CA VAL A 48 -13.17 -3.42 0.80
C VAL A 48 -12.68 -2.31 1.76
N HIS A 49 -13.31 -1.13 1.73
CA HIS A 49 -12.95 -0.02 2.63
C HIS A 49 -13.24 -0.32 4.09
N LYS A 50 -14.28 -1.09 4.39
CA LYS A 50 -14.58 -1.55 5.74
C LYS A 50 -13.48 -2.47 6.26
N THR A 51 -12.91 -3.31 5.42
CA THR A 51 -11.85 -4.27 5.79
C THR A 51 -10.48 -3.61 5.88
N PHE A 52 -10.08 -2.84 4.87
CA PHE A 52 -8.72 -2.30 4.73
C PHE A 52 -8.58 -0.82 5.11
N GLY A 53 -9.69 -0.14 5.42
CA GLY A 53 -9.74 1.30 5.65
C GLY A 53 -9.73 2.10 4.36
N LYS A 54 -9.32 3.38 4.47
CA LYS A 54 -9.17 4.25 3.30
C LYS A 54 -7.89 3.88 2.53
N PRO A 55 -7.94 3.84 1.19
CA PRO A 55 -6.74 3.64 0.40
C PRO A 55 -5.79 4.83 0.54
N ARG A 56 -4.51 4.57 0.29
CA ARG A 56 -3.49 5.62 0.26
C ARG A 56 -3.63 6.48 -0.98
N ASN A 57 -3.86 5.84 -2.13
CA ASN A 57 -4.13 6.51 -3.39
C ASN A 57 -5.41 5.95 -4.01
N THR A 58 -6.14 6.81 -4.71
CA THR A 58 -7.25 6.43 -5.56
C THR A 58 -7.03 7.07 -6.92
N VAL A 59 -6.93 6.25 -7.96
CA VAL A 59 -6.78 6.69 -9.35
C VAL A 59 -8.07 6.38 -10.10
N ARG A 60 -8.56 7.36 -10.87
CA ARG A 60 -9.73 7.18 -11.73
C ARG A 60 -9.25 7.05 -13.17
N GLY A 61 -9.50 5.87 -13.77
CA GLY A 61 -9.10 5.55 -15.13
C GLY A 61 -10.15 5.88 -16.18
N ALA A 62 -9.88 5.45 -17.41
CA ALA A 62 -10.86 5.47 -18.49
C ALA A 62 -12.14 4.70 -18.09
N GLN A 63 -13.27 5.11 -18.66
CA GLN A 63 -14.57 4.48 -18.41
C GLN A 63 -14.97 4.46 -16.92
N GLN A 64 -14.53 5.44 -16.12
CA GLN A 64 -14.88 5.56 -14.69
C GLN A 64 -14.46 4.35 -13.83
N ARG A 65 -13.52 3.52 -14.30
CA ARG A 65 -12.90 2.49 -13.45
C ARG A 65 -12.09 3.17 -12.36
N ILE A 66 -12.09 2.58 -11.17
CA ILE A 66 -11.38 3.12 -10.01
C ILE A 66 -10.32 2.11 -9.60
N LEU A 67 -9.11 2.58 -9.36
CA LEU A 67 -8.02 1.81 -8.78
C LEU A 67 -7.73 2.39 -7.40
N ASP A 68 -7.96 1.60 -6.35
CA ASP A 68 -7.52 1.94 -5.01
C ASP A 68 -6.22 1.21 -4.68
N GLU A 69 -5.27 1.92 -4.10
CA GLU A 69 -3.98 1.37 -3.68
C GLU A 69 -3.80 1.50 -2.18
N TYR A 70 -3.45 0.40 -1.55
CA TYR A 70 -3.15 0.29 -0.14
C TYR A 70 -1.68 -0.06 0.03
N TRP A 71 -1.06 0.54 1.04
CA TRP A 71 0.37 0.40 1.29
C TRP A 71 0.63 0.21 2.78
N TRP A 72 1.53 -0.71 3.11
CA TRP A 72 2.07 -0.91 4.44
C TRP A 72 3.57 -1.17 4.38
N GLY A 73 4.30 -0.84 5.46
CA GLY A 73 5.75 -1.08 5.56
C GLY A 73 6.61 0.14 5.22
N ILE A 74 6.03 1.21 4.65
CA ILE A 74 6.75 2.47 4.43
C ILE A 74 6.92 3.20 5.77
N LYS A 75 7.98 2.88 6.52
CA LYS A 75 8.42 3.72 7.64
C LYS A 75 9.10 4.96 7.04
N LYS A 76 8.78 6.15 7.57
CA LYS A 76 9.56 7.35 7.24
C LYS A 76 10.98 7.10 7.72
N PRO A 77 11.97 7.06 6.83
CA PRO A 77 13.33 6.79 7.25
C PRO A 77 13.78 8.00 8.10
N ARG A 78 14.30 7.73 9.29
CA ARG A 78 14.79 8.75 10.21
C ARG A 78 16.30 8.74 10.12
N LEU A 79 16.92 9.91 9.99
CA LEU A 79 18.36 10.02 10.05
C LEU A 79 18.79 9.80 11.51
N VAL A 80 19.48 8.70 11.79
CA VAL A 80 20.03 8.44 13.12
C VAL A 80 21.55 8.62 13.06
N LEU A 81 22.09 9.38 14.02
CA LEU A 81 23.52 9.74 14.05
C LEU A 81 24.43 8.60 14.53
N PHE A 82 23.86 7.55 15.15
CA PHE A 82 24.63 6.51 15.85
C PHE A 82 24.12 5.08 15.64
N SER A 83 23.41 4.78 14.54
CA SER A 83 23.04 3.41 14.19
C SER A 83 23.61 2.98 12.85
N LYS A 84 23.95 1.69 12.78
CA LYS A 84 24.16 0.97 11.53
C LYS A 84 23.05 -0.08 11.43
N HIS A 85 22.21 0.02 10.42
CA HIS A 85 21.16 -0.96 10.16
C HIS A 85 21.24 -1.39 8.69
N ASP A 86 21.56 -2.66 8.51
CA ASP A 86 21.57 -3.33 7.21
C ASP A 86 20.44 -4.38 7.25
N GLY A 87 19.59 -4.42 6.22
CA GLY A 87 18.50 -5.40 6.14
C GLY A 87 17.52 -5.10 5.00
N ASP A 88 16.34 -5.70 5.05
CA ASP A 88 15.30 -5.48 4.04
C ASP A 88 14.10 -4.72 4.64
N LEU A 89 13.66 -3.69 3.93
CA LEU A 89 12.35 -3.08 4.13
C LEU A 89 11.29 -3.93 3.42
N VAL A 90 10.47 -4.62 4.21
CA VAL A 90 9.32 -5.36 3.70
C VAL A 90 8.16 -4.38 3.45
N LEU A 91 7.73 -4.33 2.20
CA LEU A 91 6.65 -3.50 1.70
C LEU A 91 5.48 -4.40 1.27
N ARG A 92 4.29 -4.07 1.75
CA ARG A 92 3.05 -4.73 1.34
C ARG A 92 2.22 -3.77 0.54
N HIS A 93 1.81 -4.21 -0.65
CA HIS A 93 1.00 -3.45 -1.58
C HIS A 93 -0.24 -4.26 -1.95
N LEU A 94 -1.40 -3.59 -1.94
CA LEU A 94 -2.64 -4.14 -2.47
C LEU A 94 -3.24 -3.12 -3.44
N ALA A 95 -3.34 -3.49 -4.71
CA ALA A 95 -4.09 -2.78 -5.72
C ALA A 95 -5.46 -3.44 -5.92
N VAL A 96 -6.54 -2.66 -5.88
CA VAL A 96 -7.90 -3.14 -6.12
C VAL A 96 -8.54 -2.31 -7.22
N LEU A 97 -8.81 -2.97 -8.35
CA LEU A 97 -9.49 -2.37 -9.50
C LEU A 97 -10.99 -2.64 -9.41
N TYR A 98 -11.78 -1.60 -9.52
CA TYR A 98 -13.24 -1.66 -9.50
C TYR A 98 -13.83 -1.40 -10.90
N THR A 99 -14.97 -2.03 -11.15
CA THR A 99 -15.84 -1.68 -12.27
C THR A 99 -16.51 -0.32 -12.05
N THR A 100 -17.25 0.16 -13.04
CA THR A 100 -18.12 1.34 -12.94
C THR A 100 -19.16 1.23 -11.82
N ASN A 101 -19.60 0.00 -11.52
CA ASN A 101 -20.57 -0.28 -10.47
C ASN A 101 -19.91 -0.39 -9.08
N GLN A 102 -18.62 0.00 -8.97
CA GLN A 102 -17.84 -0.03 -7.73
C GLN A 102 -17.78 -1.42 -7.09
N VAL A 103 -17.74 -2.47 -7.90
CA VAL A 103 -17.43 -3.84 -7.45
C VAL A 103 -16.05 -4.25 -7.92
N VAL A 104 -15.36 -5.07 -7.12
CA VAL A 104 -14.01 -5.56 -7.39
C VAL A 104 -14.02 -6.33 -8.70
N ALA A 105 -13.26 -5.83 -9.67
CA ALA A 105 -13.04 -6.47 -10.97
C ALA A 105 -11.78 -7.33 -10.97
N LYS A 106 -10.74 -6.86 -10.29
CA LYS A 106 -9.43 -7.52 -10.16
C LYS A 106 -8.71 -6.95 -8.96
N PHE A 107 -7.84 -7.73 -8.33
CA PHE A 107 -6.93 -7.23 -7.31
C PHE A 107 -5.57 -7.91 -7.41
N GLN A 108 -4.54 -7.23 -6.90
CA GLN A 108 -3.18 -7.73 -6.84
C GLN A 108 -2.59 -7.38 -5.48
N PHE A 109 -2.20 -8.41 -4.73
CA PHE A 109 -1.40 -8.25 -3.53
C PHE A 109 0.04 -8.65 -3.83
N HIS A 110 0.98 -7.90 -3.25
CA HIS A 110 2.40 -8.21 -3.30
C HIS A 110 3.08 -7.85 -1.99
N GLU A 111 3.96 -8.73 -1.54
CA GLU A 111 4.91 -8.45 -0.47
C GLU A 111 6.31 -8.46 -1.10
N GLY A 112 6.93 -7.29 -1.16
CA GLY A 112 8.27 -7.10 -1.72
C GLY A 112 9.26 -6.69 -0.66
N ALA A 113 10.53 -7.05 -0.86
CA ALA A 113 11.64 -6.60 -0.05
C ALA A 113 12.45 -5.56 -0.82
N MET A 114 12.83 -4.49 -0.14
CA MET A 114 13.73 -3.48 -0.67
C MET A 114 14.98 -3.44 0.23
N PRO A 115 16.19 -3.66 -0.32
CA PRO A 115 17.42 -3.54 0.45
C PRO A 115 17.49 -2.18 1.14
N TYR A 116 17.89 -2.15 2.39
CA TYR A 116 17.98 -0.95 3.21
C TYR A 116 19.32 -0.90 3.93
N ASP A 117 19.98 0.24 3.81
CA ASP A 117 21.30 0.51 4.36
C ASP A 117 21.26 1.86 5.05
N GLU A 118 21.44 1.85 6.36
CA GLU A 118 21.57 3.04 7.19
C GLU A 118 22.98 3.08 7.78
N LYS A 119 23.70 4.14 7.40
CA LYS A 119 25.07 4.45 7.85
C LYS A 119 25.08 5.82 8.52
N PHE A 120 26.21 6.16 9.11
CA PHE A 120 26.42 7.47 9.74
C PHE A 120 25.92 8.63 8.83
N ALA A 121 24.85 9.29 9.27
CA ALA A 121 24.21 10.40 8.59
C ALA A 121 23.78 10.14 7.12
N SER A 122 23.52 8.89 6.74
CA SER A 122 23.08 8.50 5.39
C SER A 122 22.16 7.29 5.43
N VAL A 123 21.09 7.34 4.64
CA VAL A 123 20.17 6.20 4.42
C VAL A 123 20.04 5.97 2.92
N ALA A 124 20.05 4.70 2.52
CA ALA A 124 19.73 4.24 1.18
C ALA A 124 18.71 3.11 1.24
N ALA A 125 17.78 3.09 0.29
CA ALA A 125 16.83 2.00 0.11
C ALA A 125 16.70 1.68 -1.38
N GLY A 126 16.76 0.39 -1.73
CA GLY A 126 16.66 -0.10 -3.10
C GLY A 126 17.97 0.02 -3.89
N LYS A 127 17.86 -0.17 -5.20
CA LYS A 127 19.00 -0.12 -6.13
C LYS A 127 18.72 0.95 -7.18
N GLU A 128 19.68 1.87 -7.34
CA GLU A 128 19.64 2.88 -8.38
C GLU A 128 19.62 2.21 -9.76
N VAL A 129 18.73 2.68 -10.62
CA VAL A 129 18.59 2.23 -11.99
C VAL A 129 19.42 3.17 -12.87
N ALA A 130 20.47 2.62 -13.48
CA ALA A 130 21.34 3.41 -14.35
C ALA A 130 20.63 3.73 -15.69
N PRO A 131 20.87 4.90 -16.30
CA PRO A 131 20.28 5.27 -17.60
C PRO A 131 20.51 4.21 -18.68
N GLU A 132 21.70 3.62 -18.74
CA GLU A 132 22.06 2.61 -19.74
C GLU A 132 21.29 1.29 -19.56
N GLN A 133 20.69 1.06 -18.38
CA GLN A 133 19.78 -0.05 -18.16
C GLN A 133 18.36 0.29 -18.64
N LEU A 134 17.95 1.55 -18.54
CA LEU A 134 16.64 2.03 -19.03
C LEU A 134 16.56 1.97 -20.56
N ASP A 135 17.66 2.31 -21.24
CA ASP A 135 17.76 2.27 -22.72
C ASP A 135 17.56 0.87 -23.30
N ARG A 136 17.63 -0.18 -22.47
CA ARG A 136 17.39 -1.57 -22.87
C ARG A 136 15.89 -1.91 -22.93
N ILE A 137 15.04 -1.12 -22.29
CA ILE A 137 13.60 -1.38 -22.23
C ILE A 137 12.96 -0.91 -23.55
N GLN A 138 12.39 -1.86 -24.29
CA GLN A 138 11.69 -1.63 -25.54
C GLN A 138 10.22 -2.04 -25.40
N GLU A 139 9.33 -1.06 -25.52
CA GLU A 139 7.88 -1.30 -25.55
C GLU A 139 7.52 -2.23 -26.72
N GLY A 140 6.60 -3.18 -26.48
CA GLY A 140 6.18 -4.19 -27.44
C GLY A 140 7.14 -5.38 -27.61
N THR A 141 8.36 -5.32 -27.05
CA THR A 141 9.38 -6.37 -27.23
C THR A 141 9.90 -6.93 -25.90
N THR A 142 10.33 -6.06 -24.99
CA THR A 142 10.92 -6.48 -23.71
C THR A 142 9.90 -7.29 -22.89
N ARG A 143 10.35 -8.41 -22.34
CA ARG A 143 9.54 -9.32 -21.52
C ARG A 143 9.82 -9.14 -20.04
N GLU A 144 8.85 -9.50 -19.21
CA GLU A 144 8.98 -9.50 -17.74
C GLU A 144 10.25 -10.21 -17.27
N LYS A 145 10.58 -11.37 -17.85
CA LYS A 145 11.77 -12.12 -17.47
C LYS A 145 13.06 -11.29 -17.62
N GLU A 146 13.19 -10.55 -18.73
CA GLU A 146 14.36 -9.70 -18.97
C GLU A 146 14.46 -8.56 -17.95
N LEU A 147 13.32 -7.96 -17.58
CA LEU A 147 13.27 -6.94 -16.52
C LEU A 147 13.75 -7.51 -15.18
N LEU A 148 13.29 -8.70 -14.82
CA LEU A 148 13.72 -9.38 -13.60
C LEU A 148 15.21 -9.72 -13.62
N ASP A 149 15.75 -10.12 -14.78
CA ASP A 149 17.16 -10.41 -14.95
C ASP A 149 18.03 -9.13 -14.83
N TRP A 150 17.56 -7.98 -15.33
CA TRP A 150 18.33 -6.73 -15.31
C TRP A 150 18.22 -5.94 -14.01
N PHE A 151 17.03 -5.89 -13.43
CA PHE A 151 16.70 -5.03 -12.28
C PHE A 151 16.53 -5.82 -10.98
N GLY A 152 16.44 -7.14 -11.05
CA GLY A 152 16.05 -7.97 -9.92
C GLY A 152 14.53 -7.94 -9.67
N PRO A 153 14.06 -8.52 -8.55
CA PRO A 153 12.64 -8.52 -8.22
C PRO A 153 12.14 -7.09 -7.97
N PRO A 154 10.94 -6.73 -8.46
CA PRO A 154 10.32 -5.46 -8.12
C PRO A 154 9.87 -5.46 -6.66
N PHE A 155 9.94 -4.30 -6.01
CA PHE A 155 9.45 -4.17 -4.64
C PHE A 155 7.92 -4.05 -4.58
N VAL A 156 7.28 -3.71 -5.70
CA VAL A 156 5.82 -3.69 -5.86
C VAL A 156 5.42 -4.36 -7.17
N ILE A 157 4.45 -5.27 -7.07
CA ILE A 157 3.65 -5.73 -8.20
C ILE A 157 2.23 -5.18 -7.97
N GLY A 158 1.69 -4.48 -8.97
CA GLY A 158 0.43 -3.76 -8.89
C GLY A 158 -0.45 -3.93 -10.11
N LEU A 159 -1.42 -3.02 -10.26
CA LEU A 159 -2.31 -2.94 -11.40
C LEU A 159 -2.32 -1.51 -11.94
N ALA A 160 -2.42 -1.39 -13.25
CA ALA A 160 -2.84 -0.16 -13.90
C ALA A 160 -4.38 -0.09 -13.98
N THR A 161 -4.92 1.09 -14.32
CA THR A 161 -6.37 1.31 -14.37
C THR A 161 -7.09 0.54 -15.48
N ASP A 162 -6.36 0.04 -16.47
CA ASP A 162 -6.85 -0.86 -17.52
C ASP A 162 -6.87 -2.34 -17.06
N GLY A 163 -6.26 -2.66 -15.92
CA GLY A 163 -6.14 -4.01 -15.36
C GLY A 163 -4.84 -4.74 -15.72
N ASN A 164 -3.95 -4.08 -16.48
CA ASN A 164 -2.61 -4.59 -16.77
C ASN A 164 -1.75 -4.62 -15.51
N THR A 165 -0.79 -5.54 -15.45
CA THR A 165 0.12 -5.66 -14.32
C THR A 165 1.17 -4.56 -14.38
N THR A 166 1.51 -3.99 -13.23
CA THR A 166 2.65 -3.08 -13.11
C THR A 166 3.74 -3.69 -12.24
N LEU A 167 4.99 -3.45 -12.61
CA LEU A 167 6.19 -3.78 -11.82
C LEU A 167 6.89 -2.47 -11.45
N THR A 168 7.26 -2.32 -10.19
CA THR A 168 7.92 -1.10 -9.71
C THR A 168 9.25 -1.41 -9.03
N TRP A 169 10.30 -0.71 -9.48
CA TRP A 169 11.62 -0.62 -8.85
C TRP A 169 11.86 0.80 -8.38
N GLY A 170 12.64 0.95 -7.32
CA GLY A 170 12.74 2.21 -6.63
C GLY A 170 14.04 2.32 -5.89
N PHE A 171 14.51 3.56 -5.78
CA PHE A 171 15.72 3.92 -5.09
C PHE A 171 15.50 5.22 -4.34
N LEU A 172 15.89 5.22 -3.07
CA LEU A 172 15.95 6.41 -2.25
C LEU A 172 17.34 6.50 -1.66
N LYS A 173 17.93 7.69 -1.69
CA LYS A 173 19.14 8.00 -0.93
C LYS A 173 19.06 9.39 -0.36
N PHE A 174 19.34 9.55 0.92
CA PHE A 174 19.45 10.87 1.53
C PHE A 174 20.49 10.85 2.65
N GLY A 175 21.10 11.99 2.93
CA GLY A 175 22.08 12.11 4.00
C GLY A 175 22.36 13.57 4.33
N ALA A 176 22.99 13.82 5.49
CA ALA A 176 23.21 15.19 5.99
C ALA A 176 24.04 16.08 5.04
N PHE A 177 24.84 15.46 4.16
CA PHE A 177 25.78 16.15 3.27
C PHE A 177 25.56 15.85 1.78
N ARG A 178 24.45 15.19 1.42
CA ARG A 178 24.15 14.83 0.03
C ARG A 178 22.72 15.24 -0.31
N ARG A 179 22.57 15.71 -1.55
CA ARG A 179 21.26 15.95 -2.15
C ARG A 179 20.43 14.67 -2.11
N PRO A 180 19.21 14.70 -1.56
CA PRO A 180 18.31 13.56 -1.63
C PRO A 180 18.06 13.15 -3.08
N ILE A 181 18.08 11.85 -3.33
CA ILE A 181 17.76 11.22 -4.61
C ILE A 181 16.56 10.32 -4.36
N ALA A 182 15.54 10.46 -5.19
CA ALA A 182 14.42 9.53 -5.25
C ALA A 182 14.19 9.16 -6.72
N GLN A 183 14.34 7.88 -7.04
CA GLN A 183 14.12 7.33 -8.36
C GLN A 183 13.08 6.22 -8.29
N GLU A 184 12.18 6.18 -9.27
CA GLU A 184 11.17 5.13 -9.41
C GLU A 184 11.05 4.75 -10.90
N LEU A 185 11.09 3.46 -11.19
CA LEU A 185 10.81 2.87 -12.49
C LEU A 185 9.52 2.07 -12.35
N ILE A 186 8.49 2.45 -13.11
CA ILE A 186 7.22 1.72 -13.20
C ILE A 186 7.08 1.18 -14.61
N VAL A 187 6.95 -0.13 -14.75
CA VAL A 187 6.74 -0.81 -16.04
C VAL A 187 5.36 -1.46 -16.06
N THR A 188 4.60 -1.24 -17.12
CA THR A 188 3.29 -1.87 -17.35
C THR A 188 3.44 -3.02 -18.33
N LEU A 189 2.81 -4.15 -18.02
CA LEU A 189 2.85 -5.38 -18.81
C LEU A 189 1.45 -5.73 -19.33
N ASN A 190 1.36 -6.17 -20.58
CA ASN A 190 0.14 -6.81 -21.09
C ASN A 190 -0.06 -8.22 -20.50
N ALA A 191 -1.14 -8.88 -20.91
CA ALA A 191 -1.45 -10.26 -20.50
C ALA A 191 -0.36 -11.29 -20.87
N GLU A 192 0.41 -11.03 -21.92
CA GLU A 192 1.52 -11.87 -22.40
C GLU A 192 2.86 -11.58 -21.70
N ARG A 193 2.84 -10.72 -20.67
CA ARG A 193 4.02 -10.28 -19.91
C ARG A 193 5.07 -9.56 -20.76
N VAL A 194 4.60 -8.80 -21.75
CA VAL A 194 5.41 -7.90 -22.59
C VAL A 194 5.16 -6.46 -22.16
N VAL A 195 6.24 -5.66 -22.13
CA VAL A 195 6.18 -4.24 -21.79
C VAL A 195 5.29 -3.49 -22.77
N THR A 196 4.28 -2.78 -22.25
CA THR A 196 3.44 -1.88 -23.05
C THR A 196 3.77 -0.42 -22.81
N LYS A 197 4.31 -0.11 -21.63
CA LYS A 197 4.67 1.24 -21.22
C LYS A 197 5.67 1.19 -20.08
N PHE A 198 6.56 2.17 -20.00
CA PHE A 198 7.29 2.44 -18.75
C PHE A 198 7.39 3.94 -18.45
N ILE A 199 7.56 4.26 -17.16
CA ILE A 199 7.72 5.62 -16.66
C ILE A 199 8.88 5.61 -15.68
N VAL A 200 9.72 6.65 -15.77
CA VAL A 200 10.79 6.90 -14.82
C VAL A 200 10.54 8.24 -14.15
N ALA A 201 10.51 8.26 -12.82
CA ALA A 201 10.53 9.47 -12.04
C ALA A 201 11.88 9.58 -11.33
N ASP A 202 12.75 10.50 -11.77
CA ASP A 202 14.00 10.84 -11.08
C ASP A 202 13.86 12.23 -10.46
N ARG A 203 14.03 12.33 -9.14
CA ARG A 203 13.97 13.58 -8.38
C ARG A 203 15.25 13.74 -7.58
N ARG A 204 15.94 14.84 -7.84
CA ARG A 204 17.15 15.27 -7.14
C ARG A 204 16.86 16.60 -6.48
N PHE A 205 16.94 16.66 -5.16
CA PHE A 205 16.59 17.82 -4.35
C PHE A 205 17.80 18.68 -4.02
#